data_AF-A0A066V184-F1
#
_entry.id   AF-A0A066V184-F1
#
_cell.length_a   1.000
_cell.length_b   1.000
_cell.length_c   1.000
_cell.angle_alpha   90.00
_cell.angle_beta   90.00
_cell.angle_gamma   90.00
#
_symmetry.space_group_name_H-M   'P 1'
#
loop_
_entity.id
_entity.type
_entity.pdbx_description
1 polymer ?
#
loop_
_entity_poly.entity_id
_entity_poly.type
_entity_poly.pdbx_seq_one_letter_code
_entity_poly.pdbx_strand_id
1 'polypeptide(L)'
;MANIEFEAFVNKLKANKRVIVQAHDFPDHDAISSAYALAYLLKTQGLNPFITFKGHIDRVSLRNLIDWLEIPVHKPEDLHLEPDDKIIVVDGCIGEKNITDFTGEEVGVIDHHQVEAPESVWYSDIRSNYGATATMMVEYYLYFSINMPKRVATALLVGLSFDTANFTRSVGAADLKALAYLQAKADNAIVNKICRNQVQFEELQLFNSMLASMRREKNAAFAVLPEGCPKNMLGVLGDFLLSVDELDIIVLTARTSEKTFISLRSECSENNVAQIIQKALNEKGIGFGGGHPHMAAGMIPRKFRSGEELDCLYELIRPSLVLDAAKAS
;
A
#
# COMPACT_ATOMS: atom_id res chain seq x y z
N MET A 1 12.77 6.45 22.96
CA MET A 1 11.69 7.22 23.60
C MET A 1 10.34 6.69 23.17
N ALA A 2 10.09 6.56 21.86
CA ALA A 2 8.85 5.98 21.30
C ALA A 2 8.35 4.68 21.98
N ASN A 3 9.23 3.73 22.29
CA ASN A 3 8.81 2.48 22.94
C ASN A 3 8.34 2.64 24.41
N ILE A 4 8.92 3.60 25.15
CA ILE A 4 8.50 3.92 26.52
C ILE A 4 7.14 4.64 26.49
N GLU A 5 6.96 5.57 25.55
CA GLU A 5 5.69 6.24 25.30
C GLU A 5 4.62 5.24 24.86
N PHE A 6 4.98 4.26 24.04
CA PHE A 6 4.09 3.19 23.62
C PHE A 6 3.66 2.30 24.79
N GLU A 7 4.58 1.97 25.70
CA GLU A 7 4.24 1.23 26.92
C GLU A 7 3.26 2.01 27.81
N ALA A 8 3.48 3.32 27.98
CA ALA A 8 2.54 4.19 28.69
C ALA A 8 1.16 4.24 28.00
N PHE A 9 1.16 4.33 26.67
CA PHE A 9 -0.05 4.29 25.84
C PHE A 9 -0.82 2.97 26.00
N VAL A 10 -0.14 1.83 25.90
CA VAL A 10 -0.75 0.50 26.11
C VAL A 10 -1.34 0.38 27.51
N ASN A 11 -0.67 0.90 28.53
CA ASN A 11 -1.21 0.91 29.89
C ASN A 11 -2.45 1.80 30.02
N LYS A 12 -2.50 2.95 29.34
CA LYS A 12 -3.70 3.80 29.26
C LYS A 12 -4.86 3.08 28.57
N LEU A 13 -4.59 2.29 27.53
CA LEU A 13 -5.61 1.51 26.82
C LEU A 13 -6.32 0.48 27.72
N LYS A 14 -5.61 -0.14 28.68
CA LYS A 14 -6.17 -1.18 29.58
C LYS A 14 -7.38 -0.73 30.39
N ALA A 15 -7.58 0.57 30.59
CA ALA A 15 -8.76 1.12 31.27
C ALA A 15 -10.01 1.19 30.37
N ASN A 16 -9.91 0.85 29.09
CA ASN A 16 -10.98 1.00 28.11
C ASN A 16 -11.57 -0.36 27.73
N LYS A 17 -12.85 -0.37 27.34
CA LYS A 17 -13.61 -1.60 27.11
C LYS A 17 -13.25 -2.29 25.79
N ARG A 18 -13.06 -1.51 24.72
CA ARG A 18 -12.91 -2.03 23.35
C ARG A 18 -11.89 -1.19 22.57
N VAL A 19 -10.97 -1.90 21.92
CA VAL A 19 -9.89 -1.32 21.11
C VAL A 19 -10.06 -1.81 19.67
N ILE A 20 -9.92 -0.90 18.72
CA ILE A 20 -10.03 -1.15 17.29
C ILE A 20 -8.69 -0.80 16.67
N VAL A 21 -8.12 -1.73 15.91
CA VAL A 21 -6.94 -1.49 15.09
C VAL A 21 -7.44 -1.30 13.66
N GLN A 22 -7.38 -0.07 13.18
CA GLN A 22 -7.83 0.32 11.86
C GLN A 22 -6.62 0.42 10.92
N ALA A 23 -6.58 -0.45 9.92
CA ALA A 23 -5.69 -0.27 8.77
C ALA A 23 -6.29 0.76 7.80
N HIS A 24 -5.44 1.33 6.93
CA HIS A 24 -5.90 2.29 5.93
C HIS A 24 -6.93 1.71 4.95
N ASP A 25 -7.70 2.59 4.32
CA ASP A 25 -8.72 2.21 3.35
C ASP A 25 -8.09 1.54 2.13
N PHE A 26 -8.76 0.50 1.60
CA PHE A 26 -8.23 -0.35 0.52
C PHE A 26 -6.80 -0.83 0.87
N PRO A 27 -6.66 -1.58 1.98
CA PRO A 27 -5.39 -1.84 2.62
C PRO A 27 -4.46 -2.63 1.69
N ASP A 28 -3.17 -2.51 1.95
CA ASP A 28 -2.16 -3.39 1.35
C ASP A 28 -1.63 -4.44 2.36
N HIS A 29 -0.49 -5.04 2.02
CA HIS A 29 0.09 -6.10 2.85
C HIS A 29 0.72 -5.56 4.12
N ASP A 30 1.32 -4.36 4.09
CA ASP A 30 1.93 -3.78 5.27
C ASP A 30 0.84 -3.44 6.28
N ALA A 31 -0.18 -2.69 5.86
CA ALA A 31 -1.33 -2.31 6.69
C ALA A 31 -1.97 -3.50 7.42
N ILE A 32 -2.31 -4.58 6.70
CA ILE A 32 -2.92 -5.77 7.32
C ILE A 32 -1.94 -6.53 8.21
N SER A 33 -0.68 -6.69 7.78
CA SER A 33 0.31 -7.42 8.57
C SER A 33 0.66 -6.69 9.87
N SER A 34 0.75 -5.37 9.80
CA SER A 34 1.03 -4.48 10.91
C SER A 34 -0.16 -4.42 11.87
N ALA A 35 -1.39 -4.33 11.35
CA ALA A 35 -2.60 -4.45 12.16
C ALA A 35 -2.67 -5.79 12.91
N TYR A 36 -2.34 -6.89 12.23
CA TYR A 36 -2.33 -8.22 12.84
C TYR A 36 -1.27 -8.35 13.94
N ALA A 37 -0.07 -7.84 13.68
CA ALA A 37 1.01 -7.84 14.66
C ALA A 37 0.69 -6.99 15.89
N LEU A 38 0.15 -5.78 15.69
CA LEU A 38 -0.27 -4.91 16.78
C LEU A 38 -1.41 -5.54 17.59
N ALA A 39 -2.44 -6.08 16.92
CA ALA A 39 -3.55 -6.73 17.60
C ALA A 39 -3.08 -7.91 18.47
N TYR A 40 -2.16 -8.73 17.97
CA TYR A 40 -1.57 -9.81 18.74
C TYR A 40 -0.73 -9.27 19.92
N LEU A 41 0.08 -8.22 19.71
CA LEU A 41 0.86 -7.58 20.76
C LEU A 41 -0.05 -7.09 21.89
N LEU A 42 -1.09 -6.31 21.57
CA LEU A 42 -2.05 -5.80 22.54
C LEU A 42 -2.77 -6.95 23.27
N LYS A 43 -3.05 -8.06 22.57
CA LYS A 43 -3.61 -9.26 23.18
C LYS A 43 -2.70 -9.87 24.25
N THR A 44 -1.38 -9.93 24.00
CA THR A 44 -0.42 -10.38 25.04
C THR A 44 -0.35 -9.43 26.23
N GLN A 45 -0.79 -8.18 26.07
CA GLN A 45 -0.89 -7.17 27.12
C GLN A 45 -2.25 -7.18 27.83
N GLY A 46 -3.12 -8.16 27.57
CA GLY A 46 -4.41 -8.32 28.25
C GLY A 46 -5.58 -7.55 27.62
N LEU A 47 -5.39 -6.97 26.43
CA LEU A 47 -6.46 -6.34 25.65
C LEU A 47 -7.09 -7.36 24.67
N ASN A 48 -8.23 -7.04 24.07
CA ASN A 48 -8.85 -7.86 23.02
C ASN A 48 -9.25 -6.98 21.83
N PRO A 49 -8.27 -6.54 21.01
CA PRO A 49 -8.55 -5.63 19.91
C PRO A 49 -9.22 -6.33 18.72
N PHE A 50 -10.02 -5.58 17.97
CA PHE A 50 -10.55 -5.99 16.66
C PHE A 50 -9.73 -5.35 15.54
N ILE A 51 -9.52 -6.07 14.43
CA ILE A 51 -8.85 -5.53 13.23
C ILE A 51 -9.93 -5.17 12.21
N THR A 52 -9.84 -3.98 11.61
CA THR A 52 -10.79 -3.51 10.59
C THR A 52 -10.14 -2.55 9.60
N PHE A 53 -10.82 -2.28 8.49
CA PHE A 53 -10.47 -1.28 7.47
C PHE A 53 -11.71 -0.94 6.65
N LYS A 54 -11.73 0.21 5.95
CA LYS A 54 -12.78 0.50 4.94
C LYS A 54 -12.34 0.07 3.55
N GLY A 55 -13.29 -0.38 2.73
CA GLY A 55 -13.04 -0.76 1.33
C GLY A 55 -13.09 -2.27 1.13
N HIS A 56 -12.28 -2.78 0.20
CA HIS A 56 -12.28 -4.20 -0.18
C HIS A 56 -10.87 -4.68 -0.55
N ILE A 57 -10.70 -6.01 -0.56
CA ILE A 57 -9.43 -6.67 -0.90
C ILE A 57 -9.42 -7.01 -2.39
N ASP A 58 -8.67 -6.21 -3.14
CA ASP A 58 -8.54 -6.36 -4.60
C ASP A 58 -7.44 -7.31 -5.03
N ARG A 59 -6.38 -7.47 -4.23
CA ARG A 59 -5.22 -8.29 -4.59
C ARG A 59 -5.38 -9.72 -4.06
N VAL A 60 -5.21 -10.71 -4.95
CA VAL A 60 -5.23 -12.13 -4.57
C VAL A 60 -4.11 -12.46 -3.57
N SER A 61 -2.95 -11.82 -3.65
CA SER A 61 -1.86 -12.00 -2.68
C SER A 61 -2.24 -11.55 -1.27
N LEU A 62 -2.96 -10.42 -1.14
CA LEU A 62 -3.45 -9.93 0.14
C LEU A 62 -4.58 -10.82 0.69
N ARG A 63 -5.47 -11.30 -0.18
CA ARG A 63 -6.47 -12.30 0.20
C ARG A 63 -5.82 -13.57 0.72
N ASN A 64 -4.81 -14.09 0.01
CA ASN A 64 -4.03 -15.25 0.44
C ASN A 64 -3.32 -15.01 1.78
N LEU A 65 -2.79 -13.79 2.02
CA LEU A 65 -2.21 -13.41 3.30
C LEU A 65 -3.23 -13.56 4.44
N ILE A 66 -4.42 -13.01 4.27
CA ILE A 66 -5.49 -13.04 5.28
C ILE A 66 -5.99 -14.47 5.48
N ASP A 67 -6.35 -15.16 4.40
CA ASP A 67 -6.99 -16.47 4.44
C ASP A 67 -6.03 -17.56 4.95
N TRP A 68 -4.80 -17.60 4.45
CA TRP A 68 -3.86 -18.68 4.79
C TRP A 68 -3.22 -18.50 6.16
N LEU A 69 -3.17 -17.27 6.69
CA LEU A 69 -2.71 -17.00 8.04
C LEU A 69 -3.85 -16.87 9.06
N GLU A 70 -5.10 -16.98 8.61
CA GLU A 70 -6.31 -16.87 9.43
C GLU A 70 -6.34 -15.54 10.21
N ILE A 71 -6.05 -14.44 9.53
CA ILE A 71 -6.05 -13.10 10.16
C ILE A 71 -7.49 -12.69 10.45
N PRO A 72 -7.87 -12.39 11.71
CA PRO A 72 -9.25 -12.10 12.09
C PRO A 72 -9.61 -10.65 11.75
N VAL A 73 -9.79 -10.37 10.46
CA VAL A 73 -10.24 -9.06 10.00
C VAL A 73 -11.76 -9.01 9.96
N HIS A 74 -12.33 -7.95 10.52
CA HIS A 74 -13.76 -7.71 10.58
C HIS A 74 -14.13 -6.56 9.65
N LYS A 75 -15.34 -6.61 9.09
CA LYS A 75 -15.91 -5.45 8.41
C LYS A 75 -16.33 -4.42 9.45
N PRO A 76 -16.15 -3.11 9.21
CA PRO A 76 -16.59 -2.07 10.14
C PRO A 76 -18.08 -2.20 10.50
N GLU A 77 -18.90 -2.59 9.53
CA GLU A 77 -20.36 -2.73 9.70
C GLU A 77 -20.74 -3.88 10.67
N ASP A 78 -19.89 -4.91 10.79
CA ASP A 78 -20.11 -6.07 11.66
C ASP A 78 -19.67 -5.80 13.12
N LEU A 79 -18.89 -4.73 13.36
CA LEU A 79 -18.36 -4.41 14.68
C LEU A 79 -19.31 -3.58 15.55
N HIS A 80 -20.33 -2.96 14.95
CA HIS A 80 -21.23 -2.02 15.63
C HIS A 80 -20.44 -1.01 16.49
N LEU A 81 -19.60 -0.22 15.83
CA LEU A 81 -18.69 0.72 16.48
C LEU A 81 -19.45 1.74 17.33
N GLU A 82 -18.91 2.05 18.50
CA GLU A 82 -19.51 2.93 19.52
C GLU A 82 -18.60 4.14 19.77
N PRO A 83 -19.15 5.31 20.14
CA PRO A 83 -18.34 6.52 20.38
C PRO A 83 -17.23 6.35 21.42
N ASP A 84 -17.38 5.40 22.36
CA ASP A 84 -16.39 5.15 23.42
C ASP A 84 -15.26 4.20 22.98
N ASP A 85 -15.34 3.59 21.79
CA ASP A 85 -14.30 2.71 21.24
C ASP A 85 -12.99 3.47 21.05
N LYS A 86 -11.87 2.79 21.30
CA LYS A 86 -10.54 3.37 21.10
C LYS A 86 -9.93 2.88 19.80
N ILE A 87 -9.72 3.79 18.86
CA ILE A 87 -9.20 3.50 17.53
C ILE A 87 -7.72 3.79 17.48
N ILE A 88 -6.95 2.81 17.03
CA ILE A 88 -5.53 2.93 16.70
C ILE A 88 -5.41 2.77 15.20
N VAL A 89 -4.98 3.80 14.51
CA VAL A 89 -4.73 3.76 13.08
C VAL A 89 -3.31 3.25 12.84
N VAL A 90 -3.18 2.27 11.95
CA VAL A 90 -1.90 1.70 11.54
C VAL A 90 -1.72 1.85 10.05
N ASP A 91 -0.48 2.14 9.65
CA ASP A 91 -0.09 2.32 8.25
C ASP A 91 -0.92 3.40 7.53
N GLY A 92 -1.17 4.49 8.26
CA GLY A 92 -1.90 5.65 7.79
C GLY A 92 -2.21 6.60 8.93
N CYS A 93 -2.81 7.73 8.61
CA CYS A 93 -3.09 8.79 9.57
C CYS A 93 -4.43 9.46 9.30
N ILE A 94 -5.17 9.78 10.36
CA ILE A 94 -6.44 10.50 10.25
C ILE A 94 -6.22 11.90 9.66
N GLY A 95 -7.18 12.33 8.84
CA GLY A 95 -7.08 13.55 8.05
C GLY A 95 -6.59 13.27 6.64
N GLU A 96 -5.92 12.14 6.41
CA GLU A 96 -5.56 11.68 5.08
C GLU A 96 -6.77 11.10 4.33
N LYS A 97 -6.75 11.26 3.00
CA LYS A 97 -7.88 10.84 2.14
C LYS A 97 -8.10 9.32 2.11
N ASN A 98 -7.12 8.54 2.54
CA ASN A 98 -7.15 7.08 2.57
C ASN A 98 -7.52 6.53 3.95
N ILE A 99 -8.02 7.35 4.88
CA ILE A 99 -8.55 6.88 6.17
C ILE A 99 -10.00 7.33 6.30
N THR A 100 -10.92 6.38 6.38
CA THR A 100 -12.31 6.67 6.76
C THR A 100 -12.40 6.94 8.26
N ASP A 101 -12.95 8.09 8.63
CA ASP A 101 -13.31 8.41 10.02
C ASP A 101 -14.44 7.48 10.50
N PHE A 102 -14.14 6.64 11.48
CA PHE A 102 -15.07 5.68 12.07
C PHE A 102 -15.64 6.20 13.37
N THR A 103 -16.83 5.71 13.73
CA THR A 103 -17.39 5.98 15.06
C THR A 103 -16.45 5.45 16.14
N GLY A 104 -15.92 6.34 16.98
CA GLY A 104 -15.00 6.03 18.07
C GLY A 104 -14.12 7.23 18.42
N GLU A 105 -13.29 7.10 19.45
CA GLU A 105 -12.21 8.04 19.76
C GLU A 105 -10.90 7.51 19.21
N GLU A 106 -10.30 8.28 18.31
CA GLU A 106 -8.97 8.01 17.78
C GLU A 106 -7.91 8.38 18.80
N VAL A 107 -7.09 7.41 19.17
CA VAL A 107 -6.16 7.56 20.29
C VAL A 107 -4.71 7.23 19.94
N GLY A 108 -4.47 6.60 18.79
CA GLY A 108 -3.15 6.15 18.39
C GLY A 108 -2.94 6.22 16.89
N VAL A 109 -1.75 6.64 16.47
CA VAL A 109 -1.27 6.55 15.07
C VAL A 109 0.09 5.87 15.05
N ILE A 110 0.25 4.83 14.24
CA ILE A 110 1.53 4.16 14.00
C ILE A 110 1.73 4.05 12.49
N ASP A 111 2.69 4.81 11.96
CA ASP A 111 2.84 4.94 10.51
C ASP A 111 4.30 5.20 10.10
N HIS A 112 4.65 4.78 8.89
CA HIS A 112 5.95 5.07 8.27
C HIS A 112 5.85 6.06 7.12
N HIS A 113 4.67 6.57 6.78
CA HIS A 113 4.50 7.60 5.76
C HIS A 113 4.92 8.99 6.26
N GLN A 114 5.09 9.94 5.32
CA GLN A 114 5.30 11.35 5.64
C GLN A 114 3.95 12.03 5.91
N VAL A 115 3.48 11.92 7.15
CA VAL A 115 2.19 12.46 7.63
C VAL A 115 2.38 13.18 8.97
N GLU A 116 1.37 13.94 9.38
CA GLU A 116 1.33 14.62 10.69
C GLU A 116 0.09 14.15 11.46
N ALA A 117 0.28 13.48 12.59
CA ALA A 117 -0.82 13.05 13.44
C ALA A 117 -1.51 14.24 14.14
N PRO A 118 -2.84 14.22 14.31
CA PRO A 118 -3.55 15.22 15.09
C PRO A 118 -3.02 15.31 16.53
N GLU A 119 -2.86 16.51 17.08
CA GLU A 119 -2.40 16.70 18.47
C GLU A 119 -3.34 16.07 19.52
N SER A 120 -4.58 15.76 19.15
CA SER A 120 -5.59 15.17 20.01
C SER A 120 -5.35 13.68 20.32
N VAL A 121 -4.55 12.97 19.53
CA VAL A 121 -4.31 11.53 19.77
C VAL A 121 -3.44 11.33 21.01
N TRP A 122 -3.67 10.25 21.75
CA TRP A 122 -2.90 9.97 22.97
C TRP A 122 -1.47 9.51 22.66
N TYR A 123 -1.23 8.97 21.47
CA TYR A 123 0.05 8.44 21.03
C TYR A 123 0.21 8.57 19.52
N SER A 124 1.39 8.98 19.08
CA SER A 124 1.79 8.91 17.67
C SER A 124 3.23 8.44 17.55
N ASP A 125 3.48 7.50 16.65
CA ASP A 125 4.82 7.09 16.23
C ASP A 125 4.87 7.12 14.71
N ILE A 126 5.51 8.15 14.17
CA ILE A 126 5.62 8.37 12.73
C ILE A 126 7.09 8.31 12.34
N ARG A 127 7.48 7.34 11.52
CA ARG A 127 8.88 7.10 11.14
C ARG A 127 9.06 7.05 9.63
N SER A 128 9.01 8.24 9.01
CA SER A 128 9.13 8.44 7.55
C SER A 128 10.42 7.91 6.91
N ASN A 129 11.42 7.55 7.72
CA ASN A 129 12.68 6.97 7.27
C ASN A 129 12.71 5.43 7.32
N TYR A 130 11.60 4.77 7.65
CA TYR A 130 11.45 3.31 7.69
C TYR A 130 10.81 2.83 6.39
N GLY A 131 11.25 1.67 5.91
CA GLY A 131 10.76 1.10 4.67
C GLY A 131 9.37 0.46 4.76
N ALA A 132 8.83 0.28 5.98
CA ALA A 132 7.51 -0.28 6.26
C ALA A 132 7.10 -0.04 7.73
N THR A 133 5.80 0.08 7.99
CA THR A 133 5.19 -0.02 9.33
C THR A 133 5.48 -1.39 9.96
N ALA A 134 5.61 -2.46 9.15
CA ALA A 134 6.00 -3.80 9.61
C ALA A 134 7.34 -3.81 10.35
N THR A 135 8.28 -2.94 9.97
CA THR A 135 9.58 -2.79 10.65
C THR A 135 9.40 -2.27 12.07
N MET A 136 8.48 -1.31 12.27
CA MET A 136 8.16 -0.76 13.58
C MET A 136 7.55 -1.82 14.51
N MET A 137 6.70 -2.69 13.96
CA MET A 137 6.13 -3.81 14.72
C MET A 137 7.21 -4.73 15.27
N VAL A 138 8.25 -5.06 14.50
CA VAL A 138 9.35 -5.89 15.00
C VAL A 138 10.05 -5.22 16.19
N GLU A 139 10.28 -3.91 16.13
CA GLU A 139 10.90 -3.19 17.24
C GLU A 139 10.04 -3.19 18.51
N TYR A 140 8.72 -3.06 18.40
CA TYR A 140 7.84 -3.18 19.56
C TYR A 140 7.88 -4.59 20.17
N TYR A 141 7.85 -5.64 19.35
CA TYR A 141 7.95 -7.01 19.85
C TYR A 141 9.28 -7.26 20.59
N LEU A 142 10.38 -6.75 20.04
CA LEU A 142 11.70 -6.84 20.67
C LEU A 142 11.74 -6.07 21.99
N TYR A 143 11.16 -4.87 22.04
CA TYR A 143 11.12 -4.03 23.24
C TYR A 143 10.36 -4.70 24.40
N PHE A 144 9.15 -5.21 24.15
CA PHE A 144 8.38 -5.92 25.19
C PHE A 144 8.86 -7.35 25.44
N SER A 145 9.91 -7.81 24.75
CA SER A 145 10.38 -9.20 24.81
C SER A 145 9.25 -10.22 24.54
N ILE A 146 8.34 -9.89 23.63
CA ILE A 146 7.21 -10.75 23.27
C ILE A 146 7.69 -11.79 22.28
N ASN A 147 7.41 -13.06 22.55
CA ASN A 147 7.67 -14.14 21.59
C ASN A 147 6.72 -14.01 20.39
N MET A 148 7.25 -13.58 19.25
CA MET A 148 6.46 -13.42 18.03
C MET A 148 6.02 -14.78 17.47
N PRO A 149 4.70 -15.02 17.30
CA PRO A 149 4.22 -16.24 16.66
C PRO A 149 4.69 -16.35 15.23
N LYS A 150 4.92 -17.59 14.76
CA LYS A 150 5.30 -17.87 13.37
C LYS A 150 4.36 -17.21 12.35
N ARG A 151 3.05 -17.25 12.58
CA ARG A 151 2.05 -16.63 11.68
C ARG A 151 2.17 -15.10 11.63
N VAL A 152 2.39 -14.44 12.77
CA VAL A 152 2.62 -12.98 12.82
C VAL A 152 3.93 -12.63 12.10
N ALA A 153 5.01 -13.37 12.36
CA ALA A 153 6.28 -13.17 11.65
C ALA A 153 6.15 -13.39 10.14
N THR A 154 5.35 -14.38 9.73
CA THR A 154 5.05 -14.64 8.31
C THR A 154 4.31 -13.47 7.69
N ALA A 155 3.30 -12.92 8.38
CA ALA A 155 2.55 -11.78 7.87
C ALA A 155 3.44 -10.54 7.73
N LEU A 156 4.20 -10.20 8.78
CA LEU A 156 5.10 -9.05 8.76
C LEU A 156 6.18 -9.17 7.69
N LEU A 157 6.70 -10.38 7.44
CA LEU A 157 7.69 -10.56 6.38
C LEU A 157 7.08 -10.34 4.99
N VAL A 158 5.82 -10.72 4.78
CA VAL A 158 5.10 -10.40 3.54
C VAL A 158 4.91 -8.87 3.43
N GLY A 159 4.39 -8.20 4.46
CA GLY A 159 4.19 -6.75 4.46
C GLY A 159 5.48 -5.99 4.15
N LEU A 160 6.53 -6.27 4.91
CA LEU A 160 7.86 -5.69 4.72
C LEU A 160 8.41 -5.94 3.29
N SER A 161 8.22 -7.14 2.74
CA SER A 161 8.69 -7.47 1.39
C SER A 161 7.92 -6.72 0.31
N PHE A 162 6.61 -6.52 0.45
CA PHE A 162 5.83 -5.78 -0.54
C PHE A 162 6.18 -4.28 -0.51
N ASP A 163 6.26 -3.68 0.67
CA ASP A 163 6.39 -2.24 0.75
C ASP A 163 7.80 -1.71 0.42
N THR A 164 8.82 -2.52 0.74
CA THR A 164 10.21 -2.28 0.33
C THR A 164 10.54 -2.77 -1.09
N ALA A 165 9.55 -3.26 -1.85
CA ALA A 165 9.74 -3.86 -3.17
C ALA A 165 10.84 -4.95 -3.18
N ASN A 166 10.74 -5.90 -2.26
CA ASN A 166 11.75 -6.93 -1.96
C ASN A 166 13.12 -6.32 -1.63
N PHE A 167 13.12 -5.31 -0.75
CA PHE A 167 14.32 -4.64 -0.25
C PHE A 167 15.12 -3.87 -1.32
N THR A 168 14.48 -3.44 -2.41
CA THR A 168 15.11 -2.60 -3.43
C THR A 168 14.73 -1.12 -3.30
N ARG A 169 13.74 -0.81 -2.46
CA ARG A 169 13.18 0.54 -2.28
C ARG A 169 13.11 0.93 -0.81
N SER A 170 13.56 2.15 -0.50
CA SER A 170 13.41 2.78 0.83
C SER A 170 13.87 1.93 2.01
N VAL A 171 14.96 1.17 1.85
CA VAL A 171 15.46 0.25 2.88
C VAL A 171 16.49 0.94 3.77
N GLY A 172 16.25 0.91 5.08
CA GLY A 172 17.18 1.35 6.11
C GLY A 172 17.75 0.21 6.95
N ALA A 173 18.64 0.57 7.89
CA ALA A 173 19.24 -0.40 8.81
C ALA A 173 18.22 -1.09 9.73
N ALA A 174 17.10 -0.42 10.05
CA ALA A 174 16.01 -1.00 10.83
C ALA A 174 15.31 -2.11 10.04
N ASP A 175 15.03 -1.88 8.75
CA ASP A 175 14.38 -2.85 7.87
C ASP A 175 15.23 -4.10 7.66
N LEU A 176 16.56 -3.96 7.55
CA LEU A 176 17.48 -5.10 7.45
C LEU A 176 17.51 -5.94 8.75
N LYS A 177 17.44 -5.30 9.91
CA LYS A 177 17.33 -6.01 11.20
C LYS A 177 15.99 -6.72 11.32
N ALA A 178 14.90 -6.06 10.92
CA ALA A 178 13.56 -6.65 10.90
C ALA A 178 13.52 -7.85 9.95
N LEU A 179 14.07 -7.73 8.74
CA LEU A 179 14.21 -8.83 7.78
C LEU A 179 14.93 -10.02 8.40
N ALA A 180 16.10 -9.82 9.00
CA ALA A 180 16.87 -10.90 9.61
C ALA A 180 16.08 -11.60 10.73
N TYR A 181 15.41 -10.82 11.58
CA TYR A 181 14.57 -11.34 12.66
C TYR A 181 13.38 -12.16 12.14
N LEU A 182 12.68 -11.63 11.13
CA LEU A 182 11.48 -12.23 10.54
C LEU A 182 11.82 -13.47 9.72
N GLN A 183 12.87 -13.46 8.90
CA GLN A 183 13.34 -14.62 8.12
C GLN A 183 13.63 -15.84 9.01
N ALA A 184 14.17 -15.61 10.21
CA ALA A 184 14.47 -16.67 11.16
C ALA A 184 13.22 -17.28 11.83
N LYS A 185 12.06 -16.61 11.75
CA LYS A 185 10.84 -16.99 12.49
C LYS A 185 9.65 -17.33 11.59
N ALA A 186 9.58 -16.73 10.41
CA ALA A 186 8.48 -16.87 9.48
C ALA A 186 8.40 -18.28 8.88
N ASP A 187 7.23 -18.60 8.33
CA ASP A 187 7.10 -19.69 7.37
C ASP A 187 7.49 -19.21 5.98
N ASN A 188 8.78 -19.33 5.65
CA ASN A 188 9.32 -18.83 4.38
C ASN A 188 8.69 -19.50 3.15
N ALA A 189 8.12 -20.70 3.29
CA ALA A 189 7.39 -21.34 2.20
C ALA A 189 6.06 -20.61 1.93
N ILE A 190 5.34 -20.22 2.99
CA ILE A 190 4.11 -19.43 2.88
C ILE A 190 4.43 -18.02 2.36
N VAL A 191 5.45 -17.35 2.90
CA VAL A 191 5.89 -16.02 2.42
C VAL A 191 6.15 -16.07 0.92
N ASN A 192 7.00 -17.01 0.48
CA ASN A 192 7.33 -17.16 -0.93
C ASN A 192 6.10 -17.44 -1.80
N LYS A 193 5.17 -18.27 -1.32
CA LYS A 193 3.93 -18.58 -2.05
C LYS A 193 3.03 -17.35 -2.19
N ILE A 194 2.87 -16.54 -1.14
CA ILE A 194 2.06 -15.31 -1.17
C ILE A 194 2.71 -14.27 -2.09
N CYS A 195 4.02 -14.01 -1.94
CA CYS A 195 4.73 -13.01 -2.73
C CYS A 195 4.78 -13.35 -4.23
N ARG A 196 4.76 -14.64 -4.60
CA ARG A 196 4.72 -15.07 -6.01
C ARG A 196 3.32 -15.07 -6.62
N ASN A 197 2.30 -15.43 -5.85
CA ASN A 197 0.94 -15.60 -6.35
C ASN A 197 0.16 -14.27 -6.34
N GLN A 198 0.52 -13.37 -7.25
CA GLN A 198 -0.07 -12.02 -7.34
C GLN A 198 -1.17 -11.87 -8.41
N VAL A 199 -1.28 -12.83 -9.33
CA VAL A 199 -2.19 -12.78 -10.49
C VAL A 199 -3.05 -14.04 -10.54
N GLN A 200 -4.34 -13.88 -10.81
CA GLN A 200 -5.28 -14.97 -11.05
C GLN A 200 -5.25 -15.40 -12.53
N PHE A 201 -5.64 -16.65 -12.80
CA PHE A 201 -5.56 -17.19 -14.17
C PHE A 201 -6.43 -16.39 -15.15
N GLU A 202 -7.61 -15.98 -14.72
CA GLU A 202 -8.56 -15.18 -15.50
C GLU A 202 -8.02 -13.78 -15.81
N GLU A 203 -7.08 -13.26 -15.03
CA GLU A 203 -6.46 -11.94 -15.23
C GLU A 203 -5.35 -11.99 -16.30
N LEU A 204 -4.89 -13.17 -16.71
CA LEU A 204 -3.87 -13.32 -17.76
C LEU A 204 -4.33 -12.73 -19.11
N GLN A 205 -5.64 -12.69 -19.37
CA GLN A 205 -6.18 -12.04 -20.57
C GLN A 205 -5.88 -10.52 -20.62
N LEU A 206 -5.67 -9.89 -19.46
CA LEU A 206 -5.31 -8.47 -19.39
C LEU A 206 -3.87 -8.24 -19.89
N PHE A 207 -2.96 -9.19 -19.70
CA PHE A 207 -1.62 -9.13 -20.28
C PHE A 207 -1.68 -9.15 -21.80
N ASN A 208 -2.49 -10.05 -22.39
CA ASN A 208 -2.68 -10.09 -23.84
C ASN A 208 -3.26 -8.76 -24.38
N SER A 209 -4.26 -8.21 -23.68
CA SER A 209 -4.87 -6.93 -24.06
C SER A 209 -3.90 -5.76 -23.98
N MET A 210 -3.09 -5.71 -22.92
CA MET A 210 -2.03 -4.71 -22.74
C MET A 210 -0.99 -4.80 -23.86
N LEU A 211 -0.47 -5.99 -24.14
CA LEU A 211 0.56 -6.20 -25.17
C LEU A 211 0.03 -5.85 -26.57
N ALA A 212 -1.24 -6.17 -26.86
CA ALA A 212 -1.87 -5.88 -28.15
C ALA A 212 -2.10 -4.39 -28.40
N SER A 213 -2.31 -3.59 -27.34
CA SER A 213 -2.52 -2.13 -27.45
C SER A 213 -1.25 -1.31 -27.23
N MET A 214 -0.12 -1.96 -26.93
CA MET A 214 1.09 -1.28 -26.52
C MET A 214 1.73 -0.48 -27.64
N ARG A 215 1.99 0.80 -27.36
CA ARG A 215 2.84 1.70 -28.14
C ARG A 215 4.11 1.97 -27.36
N ARG A 216 5.24 1.52 -27.91
CA ARG A 216 6.58 1.81 -27.38
C ARG A 216 7.19 3.03 -28.08
N GLU A 217 7.85 3.88 -27.31
CA GLU A 217 8.76 4.90 -27.81
C GLU A 217 10.01 4.91 -26.93
N LYS A 218 11.16 4.53 -27.51
CA LYS A 218 12.44 4.43 -26.79
C LYS A 218 12.30 3.56 -25.53
N ASN A 219 12.52 4.14 -24.35
CA ASN A 219 12.41 3.51 -23.04
C ASN A 219 11.05 3.69 -22.36
N ALA A 220 10.03 4.21 -23.07
CA ALA A 220 8.67 4.34 -22.57
C ALA A 220 7.69 3.41 -23.29
N ALA A 221 6.72 2.88 -22.55
CA ALA A 221 5.59 2.14 -23.09
C ALA A 221 4.26 2.73 -22.63
N PHE A 222 3.31 2.84 -23.57
CA PHE A 222 1.95 3.29 -23.35
C PHE A 222 1.01 2.16 -23.75
N ALA A 223 0.03 1.82 -22.91
CA ALA A 223 -0.97 0.82 -23.29
C ALA A 223 -2.34 1.10 -22.67
N VAL A 224 -3.36 0.57 -23.33
CA VAL A 224 -4.77 0.67 -22.94
C VAL A 224 -5.26 -0.71 -22.51
N LEU A 225 -5.87 -0.78 -21.34
CA LEU A 225 -6.53 -1.98 -20.85
C LEU A 225 -8.03 -1.96 -21.15
N PRO A 226 -8.67 -3.14 -21.19
CA PRO A 226 -10.11 -3.25 -21.40
C PRO A 226 -10.92 -2.44 -20.38
N GLU A 227 -12.11 -1.99 -20.79
CA GLU A 227 -13.06 -1.34 -19.88
C GLU A 227 -13.44 -2.30 -18.74
N GLY A 228 -13.46 -1.79 -17.51
CA GLY A 228 -13.72 -2.61 -16.32
C GLY A 228 -12.48 -3.34 -15.78
N CYS A 229 -11.29 -3.13 -16.35
CA CYS A 229 -10.06 -3.62 -15.75
C CYS A 229 -9.94 -3.13 -14.29
N PRO A 230 -9.72 -4.02 -13.31
CA PRO A 230 -9.51 -3.64 -11.92
C PRO A 230 -8.37 -2.63 -11.77
N LYS A 231 -8.55 -1.64 -10.88
CA LYS A 231 -7.57 -0.54 -10.71
C LYS A 231 -6.20 -1.06 -10.24
N ASN A 232 -6.18 -2.07 -9.38
CA ASN A 232 -4.95 -2.72 -8.92
C ASN A 232 -4.17 -3.37 -10.06
N MET A 233 -4.83 -3.87 -11.11
CA MET A 233 -4.18 -4.51 -12.25
C MET A 233 -3.36 -3.54 -13.11
N LEU A 234 -3.71 -2.26 -13.15
CA LEU A 234 -2.85 -1.23 -13.76
C LEU A 234 -1.46 -1.19 -13.09
N GLY A 235 -1.41 -1.40 -11.78
CA GLY A 235 -0.13 -1.47 -11.07
C GLY A 235 0.63 -2.75 -11.38
N VAL A 236 -0.04 -3.90 -11.28
CA VAL A 236 0.57 -5.22 -11.53
C VAL A 236 1.15 -5.32 -12.95
N LEU A 237 0.39 -4.87 -13.95
CA LEU A 237 0.81 -4.88 -15.34
C LEU A 237 1.93 -3.87 -15.62
N GLY A 238 1.89 -2.71 -14.95
CA GLY A 238 2.94 -1.71 -15.01
C GLY A 238 4.27 -2.24 -14.46
N ASP A 239 4.23 -2.87 -13.29
CA ASP A 239 5.41 -3.45 -12.64
C ASP A 239 5.96 -4.64 -13.46
N PHE A 240 5.08 -5.43 -14.10
CA PHE A 240 5.52 -6.45 -15.06
C PHE A 240 6.26 -5.85 -16.26
N LEU A 241 5.74 -4.77 -16.85
CA LEU A 241 6.42 -4.14 -17.99
C LEU A 241 7.76 -3.49 -17.61
N LEU A 242 7.91 -2.97 -16.38
CA LEU A 242 9.21 -2.50 -15.89
C LEU A 242 10.25 -3.62 -15.74
N SER A 243 9.82 -4.89 -15.66
CA SER A 243 10.78 -6.01 -15.69
C SER A 243 11.42 -6.23 -17.06
N VAL A 244 10.94 -5.53 -18.11
CA VAL A 244 11.54 -5.53 -19.45
C VAL A 244 12.70 -4.54 -19.45
N ASP A 245 13.92 -5.03 -19.68
CA ASP A 245 15.16 -4.25 -19.54
C ASP A 245 15.15 -2.93 -20.32
N GLU A 246 14.51 -2.87 -21.48
CA GLU A 246 14.49 -1.68 -22.31
C GLU A 246 13.35 -0.69 -21.99
N LEU A 247 12.54 -0.93 -20.96
CA LEU A 247 11.44 -0.07 -20.54
C LEU A 247 11.65 0.47 -19.13
N ASP A 248 11.86 1.78 -19.04
CA ASP A 248 12.03 2.46 -17.75
C ASP A 248 10.79 3.25 -17.33
N ILE A 249 9.86 3.52 -18.27
CA ILE A 249 8.67 4.34 -18.01
C ILE A 249 7.44 3.66 -18.59
N ILE A 250 6.46 3.35 -17.75
CA ILE A 250 5.22 2.71 -18.16
C ILE A 250 4.04 3.62 -17.86
N VAL A 251 3.17 3.81 -18.86
CA VAL A 251 1.93 4.58 -18.74
C VAL A 251 0.77 3.70 -19.19
N LEU A 252 -0.04 3.25 -18.23
CA LEU A 252 -1.21 2.42 -18.50
C LEU A 252 -2.49 3.20 -18.24
N THR A 253 -3.55 2.88 -18.97
CA THR A 253 -4.89 3.42 -18.73
C THR A 253 -5.97 2.37 -18.80
N ALA A 254 -7.02 2.55 -18.01
CA ALA A 254 -8.23 1.75 -18.05
C ALA A 254 -9.45 2.63 -17.80
N ARG A 255 -10.54 2.34 -18.53
CA ARG A 255 -11.83 3.03 -18.34
C ARG A 255 -12.76 2.24 -17.45
N THR A 256 -13.64 2.97 -16.78
CA THR A 256 -14.93 2.48 -16.30
C THR A 256 -16.04 3.10 -17.16
N SER A 257 -17.29 2.79 -16.81
CA SER A 257 -18.47 3.40 -17.44
C SER A 257 -18.47 4.93 -17.40
N GLU A 258 -17.81 5.53 -16.41
CA GLU A 258 -17.85 6.98 -16.13
C GLU A 258 -16.49 7.67 -16.15
N LYS A 259 -15.42 6.96 -15.77
CA LYS A 259 -14.11 7.56 -15.45
C LYS A 259 -12.98 6.88 -16.22
N THR A 260 -11.86 7.58 -16.35
CA THR A 260 -10.62 7.02 -16.89
C THR A 260 -9.55 7.05 -15.80
N PHE A 261 -8.93 5.92 -15.53
CA PHE A 261 -7.78 5.80 -14.63
C PHE A 261 -6.50 5.73 -15.43
N ILE A 262 -5.46 6.36 -14.90
CA ILE A 262 -4.12 6.39 -15.48
C ILE A 262 -3.14 5.92 -14.39
N SER A 263 -2.21 5.05 -14.73
CA SER A 263 -1.13 4.61 -13.84
C SER A 263 0.21 4.86 -14.51
N LEU A 264 1.11 5.52 -13.80
CA LEU A 264 2.49 5.75 -14.22
C LEU A 264 3.44 4.97 -13.31
N ARG A 265 4.47 4.39 -13.93
CA ARG A 265 5.62 3.76 -13.29
C ARG A 265 6.89 4.29 -13.92
N SER A 266 7.92 4.55 -13.12
CA SER A 266 9.22 5.01 -13.60
C SER A 266 10.36 4.47 -12.76
N GLU A 267 11.39 3.96 -13.43
CA GLU A 267 12.72 3.70 -12.85
C GLU A 267 13.70 4.87 -13.10
N CYS A 268 13.32 5.85 -13.92
CA CYS A 268 14.15 7.03 -14.19
C CYS A 268 13.94 8.14 -13.14
N SER A 269 15.05 8.61 -12.57
CA SER A 269 15.06 9.73 -11.60
C SER A 269 14.63 11.07 -12.21
N GLU A 270 14.86 11.23 -13.51
CA GLU A 270 14.51 12.40 -14.32
C GLU A 270 13.01 12.50 -14.58
N ASN A 271 12.29 11.38 -14.45
CA ASN A 271 10.84 11.31 -14.64
C ASN A 271 10.16 11.10 -13.29
N ASN A 272 10.01 12.17 -12.51
CA ASN A 272 9.14 12.18 -11.35
C ASN A 272 7.67 12.06 -11.80
N VAL A 273 7.14 10.84 -11.79
CA VAL A 273 5.81 10.57 -12.36
C VAL A 273 4.67 11.21 -11.57
N ALA A 274 4.87 11.50 -10.28
CA ALA A 274 3.91 12.25 -9.48
C ALA A 274 3.76 13.69 -9.97
N GLN A 275 4.87 14.37 -10.24
CA GLN A 275 4.86 15.73 -10.80
C GLN A 275 4.29 15.74 -12.22
N ILE A 276 4.66 14.75 -13.04
CA ILE A 276 4.16 14.61 -14.41
C ILE A 276 2.62 14.49 -14.43
N ILE A 277 2.05 13.61 -13.60
CA ILE A 277 0.59 13.41 -13.60
C ILE A 277 -0.15 14.61 -13.00
N GLN A 278 0.43 15.28 -12.00
CA GLN A 278 -0.14 16.51 -11.42
C GLN A 278 -0.19 17.64 -12.45
N LYS A 279 0.88 17.84 -13.21
CA LYS A 279 0.93 18.81 -14.31
C LYS A 279 -0.04 18.46 -15.44
N ALA A 280 -0.13 17.18 -15.78
CA ALA A 280 -1.00 16.71 -16.85
C ALA A 280 -2.50 16.84 -16.48
N LEU A 281 -2.86 16.61 -15.21
CA LEU A 281 -4.27 16.56 -14.78
C LEU A 281 -4.70 17.77 -13.95
N ASN A 282 -4.02 18.04 -12.84
CA ASN A 282 -4.44 19.02 -11.84
C ASN A 282 -4.32 20.45 -12.39
N GLU A 283 -3.15 20.80 -12.93
CA GLU A 283 -2.89 22.15 -13.46
C GLU A 283 -3.79 22.49 -14.66
N LYS A 284 -4.19 21.47 -15.43
CA LYS A 284 -5.10 21.63 -16.57
C LYS A 284 -6.58 21.55 -16.18
N GLY A 285 -6.90 21.26 -14.91
CA GLY A 285 -8.28 21.14 -14.43
C GLY A 285 -9.10 20.02 -15.08
N ILE A 286 -8.44 19.00 -15.66
CA ILE A 286 -9.12 17.90 -16.38
C ILE A 286 -9.30 16.65 -15.52
N GLY A 287 -8.70 16.60 -14.34
CA GLY A 287 -8.72 15.45 -13.45
C GLY A 287 -7.89 15.68 -12.19
N PHE A 288 -7.65 14.59 -11.45
CA PHE A 288 -6.80 14.58 -10.27
C PHE A 288 -5.71 13.52 -10.41
N GLY A 289 -4.47 13.85 -10.06
CA GLY A 289 -3.33 12.95 -10.04
C GLY A 289 -2.39 13.23 -8.87
N GLY A 290 -1.65 12.19 -8.48
CA GLY A 290 -0.66 12.22 -7.40
C GLY A 290 0.04 10.88 -7.22
N GLY A 291 0.91 10.80 -6.21
CA GLY A 291 1.70 9.61 -5.89
C GLY A 291 3.14 9.98 -5.53
N HIS A 292 4.07 9.07 -5.81
CA HIS A 292 5.50 9.17 -5.55
C HIS A 292 6.32 9.32 -6.85
N PRO A 293 7.61 9.70 -6.76
CA PRO A 293 8.45 9.92 -7.94
C PRO A 293 8.53 8.75 -8.92
N HIS A 294 8.46 7.51 -8.44
CA HIS A 294 8.53 6.26 -9.22
C HIS A 294 7.16 5.64 -9.50
N MET A 295 6.10 6.10 -8.82
CA MET A 295 4.77 5.47 -8.87
C MET A 295 3.67 6.50 -8.68
N ALA A 296 2.85 6.73 -9.70
CA ALA A 296 1.77 7.70 -9.61
C ALA A 296 0.48 7.20 -10.28
N ALA A 297 -0.64 7.79 -9.88
CA ALA A 297 -1.95 7.50 -10.45
C ALA A 297 -2.72 8.79 -10.75
N GLY A 298 -3.60 8.70 -11.73
CA GLY A 298 -4.48 9.77 -12.16
C GLY A 298 -5.90 9.28 -12.40
N MET A 299 -6.87 10.17 -12.23
CA MET A 299 -8.28 9.94 -12.53
C MET A 299 -8.86 11.14 -13.27
N ILE A 300 -9.50 10.85 -14.38
CA ILE A 300 -10.23 11.81 -15.20
C ILE A 300 -11.72 11.51 -15.05
N PRO A 301 -12.58 12.48 -14.66
CA PRO A 301 -14.01 12.30 -14.44
C PRO A 301 -14.81 12.25 -15.75
N ARG A 302 -14.25 11.62 -16.77
CA ARG A 302 -14.89 11.29 -18.06
C ARG A 302 -14.18 10.08 -18.67
N LYS A 303 -14.89 9.34 -19.51
CA LYS A 303 -14.30 8.27 -20.31
C LYS A 303 -13.68 8.81 -21.60
N PHE A 304 -12.49 8.34 -21.95
CA PHE A 304 -11.97 8.53 -23.31
C PHE A 304 -12.82 7.73 -24.31
N ARG A 305 -12.96 8.24 -25.54
CA ARG A 305 -13.70 7.54 -26.59
C ARG A 305 -12.97 6.25 -26.95
N SER A 306 -13.74 5.18 -27.19
CA SER A 306 -13.17 3.92 -27.65
C SER A 306 -12.45 4.11 -28.98
N GLY A 307 -11.23 3.57 -29.09
CA GLY A 307 -10.36 3.72 -30.27
C GLY A 307 -9.43 4.93 -30.25
N GLU A 308 -9.73 5.99 -29.48
CA GLU A 308 -8.89 7.20 -29.37
C GLU A 308 -8.10 7.26 -28.04
N GLU A 309 -8.33 6.29 -27.15
CA GLU A 309 -7.81 6.33 -25.77
C GLU A 309 -6.29 6.33 -25.68
N LEU A 310 -5.63 5.51 -26.50
CA LEU A 310 -4.17 5.42 -26.52
C LEU A 310 -3.56 6.75 -26.99
N ASP A 311 -4.12 7.35 -28.04
CA ASP A 311 -3.65 8.64 -28.56
C ASP A 311 -3.92 9.76 -27.55
N CYS A 312 -5.08 9.78 -26.91
CA CYS A 312 -5.39 10.74 -25.84
C CYS A 312 -4.42 10.61 -24.67
N LEU A 313 -4.12 9.38 -24.22
CA LEU A 313 -3.16 9.12 -23.15
C LEU A 313 -1.76 9.58 -23.54
N TYR A 314 -1.34 9.22 -24.76
CA TYR A 314 -0.03 9.55 -25.29
C TYR A 314 0.16 11.06 -25.38
N GLU A 315 -0.74 11.79 -26.04
CA GLU A 315 -0.67 13.27 -26.15
C GLU A 315 -0.73 13.96 -24.78
N LEU A 316 -1.42 13.36 -23.81
CA LEU A 316 -1.54 13.92 -22.47
C LEU A 316 -0.23 13.83 -21.67
N ILE A 317 0.44 12.68 -21.71
CA ILE A 317 1.57 12.36 -20.82
C ILE A 317 2.92 12.50 -21.52
N ARG A 318 3.03 12.04 -22.77
CA ARG A 318 4.30 11.97 -23.51
C ARG A 318 5.09 13.28 -23.54
N PRO A 319 4.49 14.47 -23.74
CA PRO A 319 5.23 15.73 -23.78
C PRO A 319 5.96 16.10 -22.48
N SER A 320 5.57 15.50 -21.36
CA SER A 320 6.18 15.72 -20.04
C SER A 320 7.27 14.68 -19.72
N LEU A 321 7.46 13.67 -20.56
CA LEU A 321 8.46 12.62 -20.34
C LEU A 321 9.81 12.98 -20.98
N VAL A 322 10.88 12.74 -20.24
CA VAL A 322 12.26 12.72 -20.73
C VAL A 322 12.59 11.28 -21.13
N LEU A 323 12.82 11.05 -22.43
CA LEU A 323 13.18 9.71 -22.96
C LEU A 323 14.69 9.63 -23.25
N ASP A 324 15.23 8.41 -23.24
CA ASP A 324 16.68 8.12 -23.32
C ASP A 324 17.51 8.72 -22.17
N ALA A 325 16.90 8.94 -21.00
CA ALA A 325 17.69 9.13 -19.79
C ALA A 325 18.48 7.83 -19.54
N ALA A 326 19.81 7.91 -19.52
CA ALA A 326 20.63 6.74 -19.23
C ALA A 326 20.20 6.17 -17.88
N LYS A 327 20.02 4.83 -17.77
CA LYS A 327 19.81 4.18 -16.48
C LYS A 327 20.88 4.72 -15.53
N ALA A 328 20.46 5.41 -14.47
CA ALA A 328 21.37 5.80 -13.40
C ALA A 328 21.91 4.50 -12.82
N SER A 329 23.17 4.18 -13.15
CA SER A 329 23.88 2.98 -12.74
C SER A 329 24.12 2.95 -11.23
#